data_AF-A0A7S2RPG6-F1
#
_entry.id   AF-A0A7S2RPG6-F1
#
_cell.length_a   1.000
_cell.length_b   1.000
_cell.length_c   1.000
_cell.angle_alpha   90.00
_cell.angle_beta   90.00
_cell.angle_gamma   90.00
#
_symmetry.space_group_name_H-M   'P 1'
#
loop_
_entity.id
_entity.type
_entity.pdbx_description
1 polymer ?
#
loop_
_entity_poly.entity_id
_entity_poly.type
_entity_poly.pdbx_seq_one_letter_code
_entity_poly.pdbx_strand_id
1 'polypeptide(L)'
;GFQTGSVYWDDEDRNNKNSYSDVLPSGDFGRNTRIDYCCREDGPYNNAVQLPTTQPFYLLRFTSPCQMVQGMNFENESVEFDDEDNNNKNSVSGKYPLGASNGRNQRLRYCYYSPLGSK
;
A
#
# COMPACT_ATOMS: atom_id res chain seq x y z
N GLY A 1 -11.92 -9.88 10.80
CA GLY A 1 -12.10 -8.47 11.20
C GLY A 1 -10.92 -7.64 10.76
N PHE A 2 -11.09 -6.33 10.55
CA PHE A 2 -9.98 -5.45 10.16
C PHE A 2 -9.00 -5.24 11.31
N GLN A 3 -7.70 -5.34 11.02
CA GLN A 3 -6.60 -5.08 11.93
C GLN A 3 -5.84 -3.85 11.45
N THR A 4 -5.50 -2.95 12.36
CA THR A 4 -4.69 -1.78 12.04
C THR A 4 -3.24 -2.18 11.76
N GLY A 5 -2.62 -1.52 10.78
CA GLY A 5 -1.20 -1.64 10.50
C GLY A 5 -0.64 -0.32 9.99
N SER A 6 0.68 -0.23 9.96
CA SER A 6 1.38 0.94 9.42
C SER A 6 2.68 0.54 8.73
N VAL A 7 3.07 1.31 7.71
CA VAL A 7 4.44 1.30 7.18
C VAL A 7 4.97 2.71 7.36
N TYR A 8 6.17 2.82 7.92
CA TYR A 8 6.92 4.05 8.06
C TYR A 8 8.24 3.87 7.32
N TRP A 9 8.59 4.83 6.48
CA TRP A 9 9.92 4.95 5.93
C TRP A 9 10.53 6.31 6.24
N ASP A 10 11.78 6.25 6.65
CA ASP A 10 12.62 7.38 7.01
C ASP A 10 13.14 7.97 5.70
N ASP A 11 12.46 9.00 5.17
CA ASP A 11 12.87 9.63 3.92
C ASP A 11 14.28 10.26 4.09
N GLU A 12 14.95 10.50 2.97
CA GLU A 12 16.31 11.09 2.95
C GLU A 12 16.44 12.33 3.86
N ASP A 13 17.44 12.36 4.72
CA ASP A 13 17.74 13.50 5.60
C ASP A 13 18.45 14.63 4.86
N ARG A 14 19.16 14.30 3.77
CA ARG A 14 19.92 15.24 2.95
C ARG A 14 19.36 15.29 1.55
N ASN A 15 19.10 16.51 1.05
CA ASN A 15 18.48 16.71 -0.25
C ASN A 15 17.16 15.93 -0.41
N ASN A 16 16.38 15.83 0.68
CA ASN A 16 15.06 15.22 0.63
C ASN A 16 14.22 15.84 -0.49
N LYS A 17 13.73 15.01 -1.40
CA LYS A 17 12.87 15.43 -2.52
C LYS A 17 11.43 14.97 -2.35
N ASN A 18 11.05 14.49 -1.17
CA ASN A 18 9.68 14.15 -0.90
C ASN A 18 8.78 15.39 -1.06
N SER A 19 7.61 15.18 -1.63
CA SER A 19 6.59 16.20 -1.80
C SER A 19 5.26 15.50 -1.97
N TYR A 20 4.18 16.18 -1.56
CA TYR A 20 2.85 15.61 -1.64
C TYR A 20 1.83 16.72 -1.94
N SER A 21 0.73 16.34 -2.58
CA SER A 21 -0.41 17.21 -2.85
C SER A 21 -1.69 16.38 -2.83
N ASP A 22 -2.83 17.07 -2.85
CA ASP A 22 -4.15 16.48 -3.05
C ASP A 22 -4.54 15.45 -1.98
N VAL A 23 -5.05 14.29 -2.42
CA VAL A 23 -5.58 13.24 -1.55
C VAL A 23 -4.48 12.27 -1.20
N LEU A 24 -4.26 12.11 0.10
CA LEU A 24 -3.29 11.17 0.66
C LEU A 24 -4.01 10.02 1.37
N PRO A 25 -3.38 8.84 1.47
CA PRO A 25 -3.86 7.82 2.39
C PRO A 25 -3.77 8.32 3.82
N SER A 26 -4.43 7.64 4.75
CA SER A 26 -4.26 7.93 6.17
C SER A 26 -2.78 7.78 6.56
N GLY A 27 -2.23 8.72 7.31
CA GLY A 27 -0.80 8.72 7.61
C GLY A 27 -0.23 10.08 8.00
N ASP A 28 1.10 10.17 7.98
CA ASP A 28 1.90 11.39 8.18
C ASP A 28 2.91 11.48 7.02
N PHE A 29 3.01 12.65 6.39
CA PHE A 29 3.79 12.84 5.17
C PHE A 29 4.79 14.00 5.30
N GLY A 30 5.18 14.37 6.52
CA GLY A 30 6.08 15.50 6.78
C GLY A 30 7.52 15.27 6.29
N ARG A 31 8.48 15.26 7.21
CA ARG A 31 9.89 14.98 6.86
C ARG A 31 10.08 13.56 6.36
N ASN A 32 9.35 12.64 6.97
CA ASN A 32 9.36 11.21 6.69
C ASN A 32 7.92 10.79 6.39
N THR A 33 7.76 9.58 5.87
CA THR A 33 6.45 9.11 5.44
C THR A 33 5.97 7.94 6.28
N ARG A 34 4.74 8.02 6.74
CA ARG A 34 3.97 6.96 7.37
C ARG A 34 2.64 6.81 6.64
N ILE A 35 2.26 5.59 6.33
CA ILE A 35 0.90 5.25 5.95
C ILE A 35 0.28 4.32 6.98
N ASP A 36 -0.98 4.57 7.30
CA ASP A 36 -1.82 3.78 8.19
C ASP A 36 -2.95 3.14 7.39
N TYR A 37 -3.25 1.88 7.68
CA TYR A 37 -4.24 1.11 6.92
C TYR A 37 -4.88 0.03 7.79
N CYS A 38 -5.96 -0.54 7.25
CA CYS A 38 -6.64 -1.68 7.82
C CYS A 38 -6.43 -2.92 6.95
N CYS A 39 -5.82 -3.96 7.50
CA CYS A 39 -5.66 -5.26 6.86
C CYS A 39 -6.81 -6.19 7.24
N ARG A 40 -7.31 -6.98 6.28
CA ARG A 40 -8.24 -8.07 6.52
C ARG A 40 -7.78 -9.31 5.76
N GLU A 41 -7.61 -10.41 6.48
CA GLU A 41 -7.09 -11.69 5.97
C GLU A 41 -7.99 -12.89 6.39
N ASP A 42 -9.28 -12.65 6.63
CA ASP A 42 -10.23 -13.63 7.17
C ASP A 42 -10.86 -14.55 6.09
N GLY A 43 -10.27 -14.64 4.91
CA GLY A 43 -10.74 -15.50 3.82
C GLY A 43 -9.70 -15.70 2.71
N PRO A 44 -9.92 -16.68 1.83
CA PRO A 44 -9.05 -16.92 0.69
C PRO A 44 -9.25 -15.85 -0.40
N TYR A 45 -8.19 -15.56 -1.15
CA TYR A 45 -8.19 -14.52 -2.18
C TYR A 45 -9.28 -14.68 -3.25
N ASN A 46 -9.72 -15.92 -3.52
CA ASN A 46 -10.68 -16.25 -4.57
C ASN A 46 -12.15 -16.15 -4.10
N ASN A 47 -12.38 -15.93 -2.81
CA ASN A 47 -13.69 -15.55 -2.32
C ASN A 47 -13.89 -14.06 -2.55
N ALA A 48 -14.62 -13.70 -3.61
CA ALA A 48 -14.71 -12.31 -4.04
C ALA A 48 -15.35 -11.41 -2.97
N VAL A 49 -14.70 -10.28 -2.66
CA VAL A 49 -15.23 -9.28 -1.73
C VAL A 49 -16.07 -8.24 -2.46
N GLN A 50 -17.04 -7.67 -1.76
CA GLN A 50 -17.83 -6.53 -2.24
C GLN A 50 -17.19 -5.23 -1.76
N LEU A 51 -16.89 -4.35 -2.71
CA LEU A 51 -16.37 -3.00 -2.50
C LEU A 51 -17.10 -2.05 -3.46
N PRO A 52 -17.01 -0.72 -3.29
CA PRO A 52 -17.50 0.21 -4.29
C PRO A 52 -16.76 0.02 -5.63
N THR A 53 -17.49 -0.40 -6.67
CA THR A 53 -16.91 -0.77 -7.98
C THR A 53 -17.27 0.19 -9.11
N THR A 54 -17.80 1.37 -8.78
CA THR A 54 -18.19 2.38 -9.77
C THR A 54 -16.99 3.13 -10.37
N GLN A 55 -15.85 3.13 -9.69
CA GLN A 55 -14.60 3.77 -10.14
C GLN A 55 -13.41 2.85 -9.85
N PRO A 56 -12.30 2.98 -10.60
CA PRO A 56 -11.08 2.25 -10.31
C PRO A 56 -10.51 2.61 -8.94
N PHE A 57 -9.83 1.65 -8.30
CA PHE A 57 -9.17 1.89 -7.02
C PHE A 57 -7.96 0.96 -6.84
N TYR A 58 -7.12 1.29 -5.86
CA TYR A 58 -5.99 0.47 -5.47
C TYR A 58 -6.23 -0.15 -4.09
N LEU A 59 -5.80 -1.39 -3.89
CA LEU A 59 -5.60 -1.94 -2.56
C LEU A 59 -4.12 -2.25 -2.37
N LEU A 60 -3.62 -1.97 -1.15
CA LEU A 60 -2.35 -2.50 -0.70
C LEU A 60 -2.43 -4.02 -0.67
N ARG A 61 -1.48 -4.67 -1.33
CA ARG A 61 -1.47 -6.12 -1.46
C ARG A 61 -0.77 -6.73 -0.26
N PHE A 62 -1.42 -7.64 0.45
CA PHE A 62 -0.81 -8.35 1.58
C PHE A 62 -0.11 -9.66 1.14
N THR A 63 -0.72 -10.43 0.25
CA THR A 63 -0.21 -11.73 -0.23
C THR A 63 -0.39 -11.89 -1.75
N SER A 64 0.07 -13.01 -2.30
CA SER A 64 -0.13 -13.36 -3.71
C SER A 64 -1.13 -14.50 -3.85
N PRO A 65 -2.08 -14.44 -4.81
CA PRO A 65 -2.36 -13.35 -5.76
C PRO A 65 -3.22 -12.22 -5.14
N CYS A 66 -3.68 -11.26 -5.96
CA CYS A 66 -4.62 -10.23 -5.54
C CYS A 66 -5.97 -10.80 -5.09
N GLN A 67 -6.60 -10.15 -4.12
CA GLN A 67 -7.95 -10.46 -3.66
C GLN A 67 -8.97 -10.21 -4.78
N MET A 68 -9.80 -11.19 -5.11
CA MET A 68 -10.87 -10.98 -6.08
C MET A 68 -11.89 -9.96 -5.52
N VAL A 69 -12.27 -8.99 -6.36
CA VAL A 69 -13.34 -8.03 -6.06
C VAL A 69 -14.46 -8.28 -7.05
N GLN A 70 -15.69 -8.43 -6.54
CA GLN A 70 -16.84 -8.72 -7.38
C GLN A 70 -17.07 -7.60 -8.40
N GLY A 71 -17.05 -7.92 -9.69
CA GLY A 71 -17.32 -6.94 -10.76
C GLY A 71 -16.11 -6.11 -11.19
N MET A 72 -14.89 -6.47 -10.79
CA MET A 72 -13.66 -5.79 -11.21
C MET A 72 -12.66 -6.77 -11.84
N ASN A 73 -11.88 -6.29 -12.80
CA ASN A 73 -10.58 -6.87 -13.15
C ASN A 73 -9.51 -6.40 -12.16
N PHE A 74 -8.36 -7.07 -12.10
CA PHE A 74 -7.22 -6.56 -11.35
C PHE A 74 -5.89 -6.73 -12.08
N GLU A 75 -4.96 -5.81 -11.80
CA GLU A 75 -3.59 -5.82 -12.30
C GLU A 75 -2.61 -5.62 -11.13
N ASN A 76 -1.40 -6.17 -11.28
CA ASN A 76 -0.36 -6.07 -10.25
C ASN A 76 0.43 -4.78 -10.48
N GLU A 77 0.50 -3.96 -9.44
CA GLU A 77 1.23 -2.70 -9.48
C GLU A 77 2.28 -2.65 -8.37
N SER A 78 3.29 -1.82 -8.55
CA SER A 78 4.27 -1.54 -7.51
C SER A 78 4.78 -0.12 -7.58
N VAL A 79 4.92 0.47 -6.40
CA VAL A 79 5.59 1.76 -6.24
C VAL A 79 6.83 1.54 -5.40
N GLU A 80 7.94 2.10 -5.87
CA GLU A 80 9.22 2.08 -5.18
C GLU A 80 9.47 3.46 -4.59
N PHE A 81 9.84 3.48 -3.31
CA PHE A 81 10.19 4.67 -2.55
C PHE A 81 11.63 4.54 -2.12
N ASP A 82 12.42 5.54 -2.50
CA ASP A 82 13.79 5.73 -2.03
C ASP A 82 13.73 6.30 -0.62
N ASP A 83 14.46 5.72 0.32
CA ASP A 83 14.53 6.15 1.71
C ASP A 83 15.97 6.26 2.20
N GLU A 84 16.17 6.75 3.42
CA GLU A 84 17.47 7.16 3.94
C GLU A 84 18.53 6.05 3.84
N ASP A 85 19.64 6.38 3.18
CA ASP A 85 20.77 5.48 3.05
C ASP A 85 21.53 5.23 4.35
N ASN A 86 21.51 6.15 5.33
CA ASN A 86 22.35 6.10 6.53
C ASN A 86 21.53 6.19 7.83
N ASN A 87 21.75 5.26 8.77
CA ASN A 87 21.00 5.20 10.04
C ASN A 87 19.47 5.14 9.86
N ASN A 88 19.03 4.48 8.79
CA ASN A 88 17.64 4.29 8.41
C ASN A 88 16.77 3.76 9.58
N LYS A 89 15.62 4.40 9.80
CA LYS A 89 14.68 4.06 10.88
C LYS A 89 13.33 3.55 10.37
N ASN A 90 13.31 2.93 9.20
CA ASN A 90 12.12 2.28 8.64
C ASN A 90 11.49 1.33 9.66
N SER A 91 10.16 1.32 9.71
CA SER A 91 9.43 0.43 10.61
C SER A 91 8.09 0.00 10.02
N VAL A 92 7.69 -1.22 10.38
CA VAL A 92 6.39 -1.78 10.04
C VAL A 92 5.68 -2.21 11.30
N SER A 93 4.36 -2.09 11.31
CA SER A 93 3.52 -2.50 12.43
C SER A 93 2.28 -3.26 11.95
N GLY A 94 1.87 -4.26 12.72
CA GLY A 94 0.74 -5.13 12.38
C GLY A 94 1.02 -5.98 11.15
N LYS A 95 -0.05 -6.25 10.37
CA LYS A 95 0.02 -6.96 9.09
C LYS A 95 0.30 -5.95 8.00
N TYR A 96 1.48 -6.01 7.39
CA TYR A 96 1.95 -4.99 6.44
C TYR A 96 1.94 -5.46 4.98
N PRO A 97 1.83 -4.54 4.01
CA PRO A 97 1.81 -4.86 2.59
C PRO A 97 3.04 -5.65 2.14
N LEU A 98 2.84 -6.52 1.15
CA LEU A 98 3.89 -7.24 0.46
C LEU A 98 4.92 -6.24 -0.09
N GLY A 99 6.19 -6.47 0.28
CA GLY A 99 7.32 -5.63 -0.11
C GLY A 99 7.56 -4.42 0.80
N ALA A 100 6.71 -4.17 1.80
CA ALA A 100 7.07 -3.31 2.92
C ALA A 100 8.04 -4.02 3.86
N SER A 101 9.01 -3.30 4.40
CA SER A 101 9.97 -3.84 5.36
C SER A 101 10.61 -2.76 6.22
N ASN A 102 11.40 -3.17 7.22
CA ASN A 102 12.30 -2.29 7.96
C ASN A 102 13.69 -2.15 7.29
N GLY A 103 13.89 -2.74 6.12
CA GLY A 103 15.10 -2.57 5.31
C GLY A 103 15.04 -1.31 4.46
N ARG A 104 16.12 -1.01 3.74
CA ARG A 104 16.19 0.13 2.82
C ARG A 104 15.24 -0.03 1.64
N ASN A 105 14.74 1.10 1.20
CA ASN A 105 13.79 1.34 0.12
C ASN A 105 12.49 0.53 0.29
N GLN A 106 11.37 1.22 0.19
CA GLN A 106 10.07 0.55 0.23
C GLN A 106 9.64 0.14 -1.15
N ARG A 107 9.18 -1.12 -1.30
CA ARG A 107 8.57 -1.59 -2.55
C ARG A 107 7.15 -2.06 -2.28
N LEU A 108 6.25 -1.11 -2.11
CA LEU A 108 4.86 -1.42 -1.82
C LEU A 108 4.18 -2.00 -3.05
N ARG A 109 3.59 -3.20 -2.89
CA ARG A 109 2.79 -3.83 -3.93
C ARG A 109 1.32 -3.44 -3.81
N TYR A 110 0.70 -3.20 -4.95
CA TYR A 110 -0.70 -2.86 -5.06
C TYR A 110 -1.41 -3.82 -6.00
N CYS A 111 -2.72 -3.90 -5.82
CA CYS A 111 -3.64 -4.44 -6.78
C CYS A 111 -4.47 -3.28 -7.30
N TYR A 112 -4.34 -2.96 -8.58
CA TYR A 112 -5.19 -1.98 -9.26
C TYR A 112 -6.46 -2.69 -9.72
N TYR A 113 -7.63 -2.16 -9.37
CA TYR A 113 -8.93 -2.71 -9.74
C TYR A 113 -9.65 -1.77 -10.69
N SER A 114 -10.21 -2.30 -11.77
CA SER A 114 -10.99 -1.56 -12.75
C SER A 114 -12.32 -2.27 -13.06
N PRO A 115 -13.42 -1.53 -13.30
CA PRO A 115 -14.72 -2.14 -13.58
C PRO A 115 -14.68 -3.02 -14.84
N LEU A 116 -15.34 -4.18 -14.79
CA LEU A 116 -15.47 -5.06 -15.96
C LEU A 116 -16.05 -4.28 -17.15
N GLY A 117 -15.34 -4.29 -18.29
CA GLY A 117 -15.76 -3.58 -19.50
C GLY A 117 -15.22 -2.15 -19.66
N SER A 118 -14.44 -1.64 -18.70
CA SER A 118 -13.65 -0.40 -18.89
C SER A 118 -12.47 -0.71 -19.81
N LYS A 119 -12.59 -0.39 -21.09
CA LYS A 119 -11.48 -0.33 -22.06
C LYS A 119 -11.36 1.08 -22.59
#